data_AF-A0A257YJA8-F1
#
_entry.id   AF-A0A257YJA8-F1
#
_cell.length_a   1.000
_cell.length_b   1.000
_cell.length_c   1.000
_cell.angle_alpha   90.00
_cell.angle_beta   90.00
_cell.angle_gamma   90.00
#
_symmetry.space_group_name_H-M   'P 1'
#
loop_
_entity.id
_entity.type
_entity.pdbx_description
1 polymer ?
#
loop_
_entity_poly.entity_id
_entity_poly.type
_entity_poly.pdbx_seq_one_letter_code
_entity_poly.pdbx_strand_id
1 'polypeptide(L)'
;MRIEDEDLGDFSVPDLDLTLRRLGEMPVPPGLAAMDDAVLAGLDRARRDRAGGKLLMGATVAFALALGMAGGGVAGTAPASARPLSPFAPDNALAPSTLLAVHP
;
A
#
# COMPACT_ATOMS: atom_id res chain seq x y z
N MET A 1 -13.01 -10.55 -45.32
CA MET A 1 -12.39 -9.60 -44.37
C MET A 1 -11.62 -10.45 -43.35
N ARG A 2 -10.37 -10.79 -43.70
CA ARG A 2 -9.48 -11.61 -42.88
C ARG A 2 -8.62 -10.61 -42.13
N ILE A 3 -8.84 -10.48 -40.84
CA ILE A 3 -8.00 -9.65 -39.97
C ILE A 3 -6.65 -10.35 -39.98
N GLU A 4 -5.65 -9.64 -40.52
CA GLU A 4 -4.26 -10.03 -40.41
C GLU A 4 -3.94 -9.92 -38.92
N ASP A 5 -3.56 -11.05 -38.32
CA ASP A 5 -2.86 -11.08 -37.03
C ASP A 5 -1.52 -10.36 -37.23
N GLU A 6 -1.56 -9.02 -37.25
CA GLU A 6 -0.38 -8.17 -37.35
C GLU A 6 0.46 -8.29 -36.06
N ASP A 7 1.62 -8.92 -36.24
CA ASP A 7 2.91 -8.26 -35.96
C ASP A 7 3.26 -7.95 -34.50
N LEU A 8 2.78 -8.76 -33.56
CA LEU A 8 3.24 -8.77 -32.16
C LEU A 8 4.06 -10.03 -31.80
N GLY A 9 4.33 -10.89 -32.79
CA GLY A 9 5.00 -12.19 -32.62
C GLY A 9 6.45 -12.27 -33.10
N ASP A 10 7.00 -11.23 -33.73
CA ASP A 10 8.31 -11.28 -34.41
C ASP A 10 9.43 -10.48 -33.73
N PHE A 11 9.29 -10.12 -32.45
CA PHE A 11 10.48 -9.76 -31.65
C PHE A 11 11.18 -11.04 -31.19
N SER A 12 11.66 -11.83 -32.16
CA SER A 12 12.51 -12.98 -31.87
C SER A 12 13.78 -12.47 -31.16
N VAL A 13 14.25 -13.20 -30.14
CA VAL A 13 15.43 -12.85 -29.33
C VAL A 13 16.64 -12.35 -30.16
N PRO A 14 16.97 -12.92 -31.34
CA PRO A 14 18.05 -12.44 -32.19
C PRO A 14 17.82 -11.04 -32.80
N ASP A 15 16.56 -10.66 -33.05
CA ASP A 15 16.22 -9.32 -33.55
C ASP A 15 16.29 -8.26 -32.43
N LEU A 16 15.94 -8.65 -31.20
CA LEU A 16 16.15 -7.82 -30.02
C LEU A 16 17.64 -7.57 -29.75
N ASP A 17 18.47 -8.61 -29.83
CA ASP A 17 19.92 -8.49 -29.67
C ASP A 17 20.54 -7.58 -30.74
N LEU A 18 20.07 -7.71 -31.99
CA LEU A 18 20.50 -6.85 -33.10
C LEU A 18 20.07 -5.39 -32.87
N THR A 19 18.85 -5.19 -32.40
CA THR A 19 18.32 -3.86 -32.07
C THR A 19 19.09 -3.21 -30.91
N LEU A 20 19.38 -3.96 -29.84
CA LEU A 20 20.17 -3.48 -28.70
C LEU A 20 21.62 -3.18 -29.11
N ARG A 21 22.20 -4.00 -30.00
CA ARG A 21 23.55 -3.75 -30.52
C ARG A 21 23.60 -2.47 -31.35
N ARG A 22 22.61 -2.24 -32.22
CA ARG A 22 22.49 -0.98 -32.97
C ARG A 22 22.29 0.22 -32.05
N LEU A 23 21.49 0.07 -30.99
CA LEU A 23 21.29 1.11 -29.98
C LEU A 23 22.60 1.46 -29.25
N GLY A 24 23.43 0.45 -28.95
CA GLY A 24 24.75 0.64 -28.33
C GLY A 24 25.80 1.28 -29.24
N GLU A 25 25.63 1.20 -30.56
CA GLU A 25 26.51 1.85 -31.55
C GLU A 25 26.14 3.33 -31.79
N MET A 26 24.95 3.77 -31.35
CA MET A 26 24.54 5.17 -31.49
C MET A 26 25.30 6.08 -30.52
N PRO A 27 25.62 7.33 -30.93
CA PRO A 27 26.27 8.28 -30.05
C PRO A 27 25.39 8.60 -28.84
N VAL A 28 26.00 8.57 -27.65
CA VAL A 28 25.30 8.87 -26.39
C VAL A 28 24.79 10.31 -26.43
N PRO A 29 23.48 10.56 -26.32
CA PRO A 29 22.94 11.90 -26.34
C PRO A 29 23.44 12.71 -25.13
N PRO A 30 23.84 13.98 -25.32
CA PRO A 30 24.44 14.79 -24.26
C PRO A 30 23.50 15.02 -23.06
N GLY A 31 22.18 14.93 -23.28
CA GLY A 31 21.19 15.03 -22.22
C GLY A 31 21.26 13.89 -21.18
N LEU A 32 21.75 12.70 -21.55
CA LEU A 32 21.91 11.59 -20.59
C LEU A 32 22.98 11.89 -19.54
N ALA A 33 24.04 12.60 -19.91
CA ALA A 33 25.09 13.00 -18.97
C ALA A 33 24.56 13.94 -17.86
N ALA A 34 23.49 14.68 -18.14
CA ALA A 34 22.84 15.59 -17.19
C ALA A 34 21.62 14.97 -16.49
N MET A 35 21.22 13.74 -16.85
CA MET A 35 20.00 13.11 -16.29
C MET A 35 20.14 12.83 -14.80
N ASP A 36 21.31 12.37 -14.35
CA ASP A 36 21.54 12.06 -12.94
C ASP A 36 21.35 13.30 -12.06
N ASP A 37 21.95 14.42 -12.46
CA ASP A 37 21.79 15.71 -11.78
C ASP A 37 20.34 16.20 -11.79
N ALA A 38 19.64 16.05 -12.92
CA ALA A 38 18.24 16.43 -13.04
C ALA A 38 17.32 15.58 -12.14
N VAL A 39 17.57 14.27 -12.03
CA VAL A 39 16.84 13.36 -11.15
C VAL A 39 17.09 13.71 -9.68
N LEU A 40 18.34 13.93 -9.29
CA LEU A 40 18.69 14.32 -7.92
C LEU A 40 18.08 15.68 -7.53
N ALA A 41 18.14 16.66 -8.44
CA ALA A 41 17.51 17.97 -8.24
C ALA A 41 15.98 17.85 -8.10
N GLY A 42 15.35 17.00 -8.93
CA GLY A 42 13.92 16.70 -8.85
C GLY A 42 13.54 16.04 -7.53
N LEU A 43 14.33 15.07 -7.06
CA LEU A 43 14.10 14.40 -5.79
C LEU A 43 14.22 15.37 -4.61
N ASP A 44 15.24 16.24 -4.61
CA ASP A 44 15.42 17.21 -3.54
C ASP A 44 14.26 18.22 -3.48
N ARG A 45 13.77 18.66 -4.65
CA ARG A 45 12.56 19.48 -4.73
C ARG A 45 11.34 18.75 -4.15
N ALA A 46 11.12 17.50 -4.56
CA ALA A 46 10.00 16.70 -4.08
C ALA A 46 10.10 16.36 -2.57
N ARG A 47 11.31 16.33 -2.00
CA ARG A 47 11.54 16.21 -0.55
C ARG A 47 11.18 17.49 0.18
N ARG A 48 11.59 18.66 -0.35
CA ARG A 48 11.27 19.98 0.23
C ARG A 48 9.76 20.22 0.25
N ASP A 49 9.05 19.87 -0.82
CA ASP A 49 7.59 20.00 -0.88
C ASP A 49 6.88 19.13 0.18
N ARG A 50 7.38 17.90 0.39
CA ARG A 50 6.87 17.01 1.44
C ARG A 50 7.26 17.46 2.85
N ALA A 51 8.41 18.09 3.03
CA ALA A 51 8.86 18.59 4.34
C ALA A 51 7.91 19.67 4.87
N GLY A 52 7.38 20.53 4.00
CA GLY A 52 6.33 21.50 4.35
C GLY A 52 5.05 20.83 4.88
N GLY A 53 4.65 19.69 4.30
CA GLY A 53 3.47 18.92 4.74
C GLY A 53 3.68 18.11 6.04
N LYS A 54 4.91 17.66 6.32
CA LYS A 54 5.23 16.86 7.52
C LYS A 54 5.06 17.63 8.83
N LEU A 55 5.33 18.94 8.83
CA LEU A 55 5.09 19.81 9.99
C LEU A 55 3.60 19.85 10.38
N LEU A 56 2.73 19.93 9.39
CA LEU A 56 1.27 19.92 9.60
C LEU A 56 0.77 18.54 10.05
N MET A 57 1.31 17.45 9.49
CA MET A 57 0.98 16.08 9.91
C MET A 57 1.45 15.77 11.34
N GLY A 58 2.61 16.28 11.76
CA GLY A 58 3.08 16.14 13.13
C GLY A 58 2.16 16.86 14.14
N ALA A 59 1.67 18.04 13.77
CA ALA A 59 0.74 18.80 14.60
C ALA A 59 -0.61 18.08 14.79
N THR A 60 -1.16 17.44 13.74
CA THR A 60 -2.42 16.68 13.87
C THR A 60 -2.27 15.44 14.74
N VAL A 61 -1.16 14.70 14.61
CA VAL A 61 -0.87 13.55 15.49
C VAL A 61 -0.69 14.00 16.94
N ALA A 62 0.08 15.07 17.18
CA ALA A 62 0.26 15.62 18.53
C ALA A 62 -1.06 16.13 19.12
N PHE A 63 -1.88 16.80 18.32
CA PHE A 63 -3.21 17.28 18.74
C PHE A 63 -4.17 16.14 19.04
N ALA A 64 -4.24 15.10 18.19
CA ALA A 64 -5.06 13.92 18.43
C ALA A 64 -4.64 13.16 19.69
N LEU A 65 -3.34 13.05 19.96
CA LEU A 65 -2.82 12.47 21.20
C LEU A 65 -3.18 13.33 22.42
N ALA A 66 -3.01 14.65 22.35
CA ALA A 66 -3.36 15.55 23.44
C ALA A 66 -4.87 15.52 23.75
N LEU A 67 -5.71 15.55 22.71
CA LEU A 67 -7.16 15.47 22.83
C LEU A 67 -7.62 14.10 23.35
N GLY A 68 -7.00 13.02 22.87
CA GLY A 68 -7.25 11.66 23.33
C GLY A 68 -6.84 11.43 24.79
N MET A 69 -5.71 12.00 25.23
CA MET A 69 -5.26 11.92 26.63
C MET A 69 -6.16 12.71 27.57
N ALA A 70 -6.58 13.92 27.15
CA ALA A 70 -7.50 14.76 27.92
C ALA A 70 -8.92 14.16 28.00
N GLY A 71 -9.40 13.54 26.91
CA GLY A 71 -10.73 12.90 26.85
C GLY A 71 -10.78 11.47 27.38
N GLY A 72 -9.68 10.72 27.33
CA GLY A 72 -9.61 9.32 27.75
C GLY A 72 -9.63 9.12 29.27
N GLY A 73 -9.14 10.10 30.05
CA GLY A 73 -9.16 10.05 31.52
C GLY A 73 -10.56 10.21 32.13
N VAL A 74 -11.50 10.85 31.42
CA VAL A 74 -12.88 11.05 31.89
C VAL A 74 -13.83 9.91 31.51
N ALA A 75 -13.42 9.04 30.59
CA ALA A 75 -14.17 7.85 30.17
C ALA A 75 -13.71 6.58 30.93
N GLY A 76 -13.29 6.73 32.19
CA GLY A 76 -13.11 5.63 33.13
C GLY A 76 -14.46 5.00 33.52
N THR A 77 -15.22 4.48 32.55
CA THR A 77 -16.34 3.59 32.84
C THR A 77 -15.74 2.27 33.32
N ALA A 78 -16.26 1.77 34.44
CA ALA A 78 -15.89 0.47 34.98
C ALA A 78 -15.76 -0.58 33.84
N PRO A 79 -14.74 -1.45 33.86
CA PRO A 79 -14.56 -2.45 32.82
C PRO A 79 -15.86 -3.22 32.69
N ALA A 80 -16.46 -3.22 31.49
CA ALA A 80 -17.64 -4.00 31.22
C ALA A 80 -17.31 -5.46 31.55
N SER A 81 -17.97 -6.01 32.57
CA SER A 81 -17.82 -7.41 32.93
C SER A 81 -18.30 -8.26 31.75
N ALA A 82 -17.38 -8.65 30.87
CA ALA A 82 -17.67 -9.58 29.81
C ALA A 82 -18.09 -10.90 30.46
N ARG A 83 -19.37 -11.27 30.32
CA ARG A 83 -19.82 -12.60 30.71
C ARG A 83 -19.06 -13.59 29.84
N PRO A 84 -18.32 -14.56 30.40
CA PRO A 84 -17.60 -15.54 29.60
C PRO A 84 -18.61 -16.31 28.77
N LEU A 85 -18.66 -16.02 27.46
CA LEU A 85 -19.38 -16.80 26.47
C LEU A 85 -18.57 -18.06 26.21
N SER A 86 -18.57 -18.99 27.18
CA SER A 86 -18.01 -20.30 26.96
C SER A 86 -18.84 -21.00 25.89
N PRO A 87 -18.27 -21.44 24.76
CA PRO A 87 -18.98 -22.15 23.70
C PRO A 87 -19.57 -23.49 24.18
N PHE A 88 -19.17 -23.97 25.37
CA PHE A 88 -19.69 -25.17 26.02
C PHE A 88 -20.52 -24.88 27.29
N ALA A 89 -20.84 -23.61 27.59
CA ALA A 89 -21.75 -23.33 28.70
C ALA A 89 -23.14 -23.92 28.38
N PRO A 90 -23.80 -24.56 29.36
CA PRO A 90 -25.08 -25.26 29.14
C PRO A 90 -26.20 -24.33 28.65
N ASP A 91 -26.11 -23.03 28.95
CA ASP A 91 -27.07 -22.01 28.54
C ASP A 91 -26.68 -21.28 27.24
N ASN A 92 -25.65 -21.75 26.51
CA ASN A 92 -25.18 -21.08 25.28
C ASN A 92 -25.98 -21.57 24.06
N ALA A 93 -26.56 -20.64 23.31
CA ALA A 93 -27.24 -20.90 22.03
C ALA A 93 -26.33 -21.57 20.97
N LEU A 94 -25.00 -21.47 21.15
CA LEU A 94 -23.96 -22.08 20.33
C LEU A 94 -23.43 -23.42 20.90
N ALA A 95 -24.05 -23.97 21.94
CA ALA A 95 -23.66 -25.27 22.47
C ALA A 95 -23.78 -26.34 21.35
N PRO A 96 -22.82 -27.27 21.19
CA PRO A 96 -22.80 -28.20 20.05
C PRO A 96 -24.09 -29.02 19.85
N SER A 97 -24.85 -29.26 20.92
CA SER A 97 -26.13 -29.96 20.86
C SER A 97 -27.24 -29.19 20.15
N THR A 98 -27.24 -27.85 20.16
CA THR A 98 -28.23 -27.04 19.43
C THR A 98 -27.97 -27.04 17.93
N LEU A 99 -26.70 -27.11 17.51
CA LEU A 99 -26.32 -27.28 16.09
C LEU A 99 -26.72 -28.66 15.55
N LEU A 100 -26.59 -29.72 16.36
CA LEU A 100 -27.05 -31.06 15.99
C LEU A 100 -28.57 -31.20 15.99
N ALA A 101 -29.29 -30.44 16.84
CA ALA A 101 -30.76 -30.46 16.87
C ALA A 101 -31.40 -29.73 15.67
N VAL A 102 -30.66 -28.88 14.95
CA VAL A 102 -31.13 -28.13 13.77
C VAL A 102 -30.73 -28.79 12.45
N HIS A 103 -29.95 -29.88 12.47
CA HIS A 103 -29.58 -30.63 11.26
C HIS A 103 -30.57 -31.80 11.01
N PRO A 104 -31.37 -31.78 9.91
CA PRO A 104 -32.19 -32.93 9.49
C PRO A 104 -31.34 -34.09 8.93
#